data_AF-A0A7X7V8B7-F1
#
_entry.id   AF-A0A7X7V8B7-F1
#
_cell.length_a   1.000
_cell.length_b   1.000
_cell.length_c   1.000
_cell.angle_alpha   90.00
_cell.angle_beta   90.00
_cell.angle_gamma   90.00
#
_symmetry.space_group_name_H-M   'P 1'
#
loop_
_entity.id
_entity.type
_entity.pdbx_description
1 polymer ?
#
loop_
_entity_poly.entity_id
_entity_poly.type
_entity_poly.pdbx_seq_one_letter_code
_entity_poly.pdbx_strand_id
1 'polypeptide(L)'
;LPWIFGRHAGLDGLGVWKMFDNLRRSLVPIFSVLGLIVTLAVPTWQAAACWLVLLITQQLLPSLIGIVAAVFAPTHGMTRGSKYHSIGANLAHALALAALNFIFLAHRAWSNADAIIRTAWRMTVSHHNLLEWTTAAASARQATGTLRRFIQQMAGGLVLPAAALLVSAISGWGQLLVALPVAFAWVIAPLVAQRVSARREPVELLADEADLAELRLVARRTWCFFEAFVSADQSHLPPDNYQEDPEPRLAHRTSPTNIGLYFLTVISARDFGWIGDCETVERLEATMASARNLEHHHGHLYNWYDTETGKPLSPRYISSVDSGNYAGHLLVLASFCRNWRENSPAPVDTSNGLRDGVGLLEQVVSELPEERWTGLDRAGVRAHVQAIRQAHDELAAASLTVQSLTAFGVKIGELVGVGGLPSTLRQVAQSLTRSVSSALRDLSLDDEARDELAARLAVVEAQAREEFRNMDFDFVYDHQRRLLSVGYNIEEAKLDDSSYDLMASEARLGSFVAIAKNDLPTRHWTRLGRGVTAVGGGAALLSWSGSMFEYLMPMLVMRQPATGLLITSCELAVQRQIQYAKQVGCPVWGISEAGYFARDPQMNYQYSPFGVP
;
A
#
# COMPACT_ATOMS: atom_id res chain seq x y z
N LEU A 1 -21.23 -4.04 -40.62
CA LEU A 1 -20.82 -3.08 -39.55
C LEU A 1 -21.03 -1.66 -40.07
N PRO A 2 -22.19 -1.03 -39.78
CA PRO A 2 -22.53 0.29 -40.28
C PRO A 2 -21.47 1.36 -39.96
N TRP A 3 -20.82 1.24 -38.81
CA TRP A 3 -19.78 2.15 -38.28
C TRP A 3 -18.45 2.17 -39.05
N ILE A 4 -18.17 1.15 -39.87
CA ILE A 4 -16.91 1.02 -40.63
C ILE A 4 -17.14 1.27 -42.12
N PHE A 5 -18.31 0.90 -42.64
CA PHE A 5 -18.66 0.98 -44.06
C PHE A 5 -19.67 2.10 -44.38
N GLY A 6 -20.14 2.84 -43.37
CA GLY A 6 -21.07 3.96 -43.52
C GLY A 6 -20.37 5.31 -43.73
N ARG A 7 -21.11 6.30 -44.23
CA ARG A 7 -20.65 7.70 -44.26
C ARG A 7 -20.84 8.30 -42.85
N HIS A 8 -19.75 8.70 -42.21
CA HIS A 8 -19.79 9.30 -40.86
C HIS A 8 -19.25 10.72 -40.87
N ALA A 9 -19.98 11.63 -40.24
CA ALA A 9 -19.46 12.92 -39.81
C ALA A 9 -18.70 12.71 -38.49
N GLY A 10 -17.40 13.06 -38.44
CA GLY A 10 -16.62 13.11 -37.20
C GLY A 10 -15.61 11.97 -36.95
N LEU A 11 -15.52 10.96 -37.81
CA LEU A 11 -14.44 9.96 -37.77
C LEU A 11 -13.41 10.27 -38.85
N ASP A 12 -12.16 10.50 -38.45
CA ASP A 12 -11.05 10.67 -39.37
C ASP A 12 -10.59 9.32 -39.95
N GLY A 13 -9.79 9.35 -41.02
CA GLY A 13 -9.27 8.14 -41.67
C GLY A 13 -8.45 7.25 -40.72
N LEU A 14 -7.81 7.85 -39.72
CA LEU A 14 -7.07 7.14 -38.67
C LEU A 14 -8.01 6.35 -37.75
N GLY A 15 -9.14 6.93 -37.35
CA GLY A 15 -10.17 6.26 -36.56
C GLY A 15 -10.74 5.03 -37.27
N VAL A 16 -11.03 5.15 -38.58
CA VAL A 16 -11.50 4.01 -39.39
C VAL A 16 -10.43 2.92 -39.50
N TRP A 17 -9.17 3.31 -39.73
CA TRP A 17 -8.06 2.34 -39.77
C TRP A 17 -7.88 1.60 -38.44
N LYS A 18 -7.97 2.29 -37.30
CA LYS A 18 -7.91 1.67 -35.96
C LYS A 18 -9.03 0.65 -35.76
N MET A 19 -10.24 0.94 -36.21
CA MET A 19 -11.37 0.00 -36.14
C MET A 19 -11.12 -1.24 -37.01
N PHE A 20 -10.62 -1.05 -38.23
CA PHE A 20 -10.28 -2.18 -39.12
C PHE A 20 -9.14 -3.04 -38.55
N ASP A 21 -8.10 -2.41 -38.01
CA ASP A 21 -6.99 -3.14 -37.38
C ASP A 21 -7.45 -3.94 -36.15
N ASN A 22 -8.38 -3.41 -35.35
CA ASN A 22 -8.97 -4.15 -34.23
C ASN A 22 -9.74 -5.41 -34.71
N LEU A 23 -10.51 -5.30 -35.79
CA LEU A 23 -11.16 -6.47 -36.40
C LEU A 23 -10.14 -7.48 -36.89
N ARG A 24 -9.11 -7.03 -37.62
CA ARG A 24 -8.02 -7.90 -38.10
C ARG A 24 -7.35 -8.63 -36.93
N ARG A 25 -6.99 -7.92 -35.86
CA ARG A 25 -6.35 -8.51 -34.66
C ARG A 25 -7.22 -9.57 -34.00
N SER A 26 -8.55 -9.42 -34.01
CA SER A 26 -9.47 -10.44 -33.48
C SER A 26 -9.45 -11.73 -34.30
N LEU A 27 -9.22 -11.64 -35.61
CA LEU A 27 -9.19 -12.78 -36.53
C LEU A 27 -7.84 -13.51 -36.57
N VAL A 28 -6.74 -12.82 -36.23
CA VAL A 28 -5.39 -13.38 -36.30
C VAL A 28 -5.25 -14.70 -35.51
N PRO A 29 -5.63 -14.80 -34.22
CA PRO A 29 -5.54 -16.07 -33.48
C PRO A 29 -6.32 -17.22 -34.14
N ILE A 30 -7.48 -16.91 -34.71
CA ILE A 30 -8.37 -17.88 -35.37
C ILE A 30 -7.66 -18.46 -36.59
N PHE A 31 -7.19 -17.60 -37.50
CA PHE A 31 -6.51 -18.05 -38.73
C PHE A 31 -5.14 -18.66 -38.45
N SER A 32 -4.42 -18.21 -37.43
CA SER A 32 -3.18 -18.83 -36.96
C SER A 32 -3.37 -20.30 -36.59
N VAL A 33 -4.42 -20.62 -35.81
CA VAL A 33 -4.74 -22.00 -35.41
C VAL A 33 -5.30 -22.80 -36.58
N LEU A 34 -6.21 -22.24 -37.37
CA LEU A 34 -6.77 -22.92 -38.55
C LEU A 34 -5.69 -23.28 -39.56
N GLY A 35 -4.77 -22.36 -39.86
CA GLY A 35 -3.64 -22.64 -40.75
C GLY A 35 -2.74 -23.77 -40.25
N LEU A 36 -2.56 -23.90 -38.93
CA LEU A 36 -1.83 -25.03 -38.35
C LEU A 36 -2.58 -26.34 -38.57
N ILE A 37 -3.89 -26.37 -38.29
CA ILE A 37 -4.70 -27.58 -38.49
C ILE A 37 -4.73 -28.00 -39.96
N VAL A 38 -4.87 -27.04 -40.88
CA VAL A 38 -4.85 -27.30 -42.33
C VAL A 38 -3.50 -27.85 -42.77
N THR A 39 -2.39 -27.26 -42.33
CA THR A 39 -1.04 -27.74 -42.70
C THR A 39 -0.70 -29.09 -42.07
N LEU A 40 -1.26 -29.42 -40.90
CA LEU A 40 -1.18 -30.75 -40.30
C LEU A 40 -1.98 -31.81 -41.07
N ALA A 41 -2.99 -31.43 -41.85
CA ALA A 41 -3.76 -32.35 -42.70
C ALA A 41 -3.05 -32.66 -44.04
N VAL A 42 -2.05 -31.87 -44.41
CA VAL A 42 -1.25 -32.11 -45.62
C VAL A 42 -0.26 -33.25 -45.35
N PRO A 43 -0.09 -34.23 -46.27
CA PRO A 43 0.82 -35.36 -46.08
C PRO A 43 2.31 -34.97 -46.23
N THR A 44 2.69 -33.76 -45.82
CA THR A 44 4.07 -33.26 -45.74
C THR A 44 4.29 -32.52 -44.42
N TRP A 45 5.07 -33.10 -43.52
CA TRP A 45 5.36 -32.51 -42.21
C TRP A 45 6.09 -31.17 -42.32
N GLN A 46 6.81 -30.92 -43.42
CA GLN A 46 7.50 -29.67 -43.68
C GLN A 46 6.54 -28.49 -43.76
N ALA A 47 5.34 -28.68 -44.30
CA ALA A 47 4.32 -27.61 -44.37
C ALA A 47 3.88 -27.19 -42.96
N ALA A 48 3.59 -28.17 -42.10
CA ALA A 48 3.24 -27.92 -40.70
C ALA A 48 4.41 -27.29 -39.92
N ALA A 49 5.64 -27.74 -40.17
CA ALA A 49 6.84 -27.17 -39.54
C ALA A 49 7.07 -25.70 -39.96
N CYS A 50 6.96 -25.38 -41.25
CA CYS A 50 7.06 -24.01 -41.74
C CYS A 50 5.99 -23.10 -41.13
N TRP A 51 4.76 -23.59 -41.00
CA TRP A 51 3.69 -22.84 -40.35
C TRP A 51 3.96 -22.60 -38.86
N LEU A 52 4.47 -23.62 -38.15
CA LEU A 52 4.84 -23.48 -36.75
C LEU A 52 5.96 -22.45 -36.56
N VAL A 53 6.98 -22.44 -37.43
CA VAL A 53 8.03 -21.41 -37.41
C VAL A 53 7.42 -20.03 -37.62
N LEU A 54 6.53 -19.87 -38.60
CA LEU A 54 5.84 -18.60 -38.86
C LEU A 54 5.05 -18.12 -37.62
N LEU A 55 4.33 -19.04 -36.95
CA LEU A 55 3.58 -18.73 -35.73
C LEU A 55 4.49 -18.25 -34.61
N ILE A 56 5.62 -18.92 -34.38
CA ILE A 56 6.60 -18.55 -33.35
C ILE A 56 7.22 -17.20 -33.68
N THR A 57 7.66 -17.00 -34.93
CA THR A 57 8.22 -15.72 -35.40
C THR A 57 7.23 -14.58 -35.23
N GLN A 58 5.95 -14.80 -35.53
CA GLN A 58 4.89 -13.80 -35.35
C GLN A 58 4.77 -13.37 -33.87
N GLN A 59 4.92 -14.28 -32.91
CA GLN A 59 4.87 -13.92 -31.48
C GLN A 59 6.13 -13.18 -31.01
N LEU A 60 7.29 -13.47 -31.61
CA LEU A 60 8.57 -12.88 -31.25
C LEU A 60 8.83 -11.52 -31.92
N LEU A 61 8.23 -11.24 -33.07
CA LEU A 61 8.56 -10.06 -33.87
C LEU A 61 8.37 -8.73 -33.13
N PRO A 62 7.26 -8.47 -32.40
CA PRO A 62 7.11 -7.22 -31.65
C PRO A 62 8.18 -7.05 -30.57
N SER A 63 8.56 -8.15 -29.92
CA SER A 63 9.60 -8.21 -28.89
C SER A 63 10.99 -7.86 -29.43
N LEU A 64 11.32 -8.32 -30.64
CA LEU A 64 12.61 -8.05 -31.27
C LEU A 64 12.81 -6.57 -31.58
N ILE A 65 11.76 -5.85 -31.99
CA ILE A 65 11.84 -4.40 -32.30
C ILE A 65 12.27 -3.61 -31.05
N GLY A 66 11.69 -3.89 -29.89
CA GLY A 66 12.03 -3.21 -28.64
C GLY A 66 13.47 -3.46 -28.19
N ILE A 67 13.98 -4.67 -28.37
CA ILE A 67 15.36 -5.04 -28.03
C ILE A 67 16.34 -4.34 -28.96
N VAL A 68 16.07 -4.35 -30.27
CA VAL A 68 16.88 -3.63 -31.26
C VAL A 68 16.94 -2.14 -30.90
N ALA A 69 15.79 -1.51 -30.61
CA ALA A 69 15.76 -0.12 -30.17
C ALA A 69 16.59 0.12 -28.89
N ALA A 70 16.51 -0.78 -27.90
CA ALA A 70 17.26 -0.67 -26.65
C ALA A 70 18.78 -0.80 -26.83
N VAL A 71 19.23 -1.63 -27.79
CA VAL A 71 20.65 -1.75 -28.14
C VAL A 71 21.18 -0.40 -28.67
N PHE A 72 20.41 0.25 -29.55
CA PHE A 72 20.78 1.52 -30.20
C PHE A 72 20.46 2.78 -29.38
N ALA A 73 19.77 2.64 -28.23
CA ALA A 73 19.44 3.79 -27.38
C ALA A 73 20.70 4.45 -26.77
N PRO A 74 20.74 5.81 -26.69
CA PRO A 74 21.84 6.55 -26.06
C PRO A 74 21.96 6.21 -24.56
N THR A 75 23.20 6.11 -24.07
CA THR A 75 23.49 5.89 -22.64
C THR A 75 23.73 7.21 -21.94
N HIS A 76 22.67 7.87 -21.45
CA HIS A 76 22.84 8.99 -20.54
C HIS A 76 22.88 8.48 -19.09
N GLY A 77 24.03 8.64 -18.41
CA GLY A 77 24.18 8.32 -16.99
C GLY A 77 24.23 6.83 -16.59
N MET A 78 24.11 5.89 -17.54
CA MET A 78 24.12 4.45 -17.24
C MET A 78 25.49 3.81 -17.46
N THR A 79 25.90 2.93 -16.55
CA THR A 79 27.10 2.09 -16.72
C THR A 79 26.85 1.03 -17.80
N ARG A 80 27.90 0.61 -18.52
CA ARG A 80 27.78 -0.43 -19.58
C ARG A 80 27.21 -1.75 -19.03
N GLY A 81 27.59 -2.12 -17.80
CA GLY A 81 27.06 -3.29 -17.11
C GLY A 81 25.54 -3.21 -16.87
N SER A 82 25.04 -2.06 -16.42
CA SER A 82 23.59 -1.83 -16.23
C SER A 82 22.82 -1.88 -17.56
N LYS A 83 23.40 -1.34 -18.66
CA LYS A 83 22.79 -1.45 -20.00
C LYS A 83 22.64 -2.90 -20.47
N TYR A 84 23.67 -3.73 -20.38
CA TYR A 84 23.56 -5.12 -20.85
C TYR A 84 22.68 -5.97 -19.94
N HIS A 85 22.69 -5.71 -18.63
CA HIS A 85 21.77 -6.35 -17.70
C HIS A 85 20.31 -6.02 -18.03
N SER A 86 19.99 -4.74 -18.30
CA SER A 86 18.63 -4.32 -18.65
C SER A 86 18.18 -4.87 -20.00
N ILE A 87 19.06 -4.95 -21.00
CA ILE A 87 18.78 -5.62 -22.27
C ILE A 87 18.49 -7.11 -22.06
N GLY A 88 19.29 -7.79 -21.22
CA GLY A 88 19.06 -9.19 -20.88
C GLY A 88 17.72 -9.42 -20.19
N ALA A 89 17.38 -8.58 -19.21
CA ALA A 89 16.09 -8.61 -18.53
C ALA A 89 14.91 -8.34 -19.48
N ASN A 90 15.06 -7.36 -20.39
CA ASN A 90 14.06 -7.07 -21.41
C ASN A 90 13.86 -8.25 -22.37
N LEU A 91 14.95 -8.90 -22.81
CA LEU A 91 14.87 -10.10 -23.65
C LEU A 91 14.15 -11.24 -22.92
N ALA A 92 14.49 -11.51 -21.66
CA ALA A 92 13.83 -12.53 -20.86
C ALA A 92 12.32 -12.25 -20.72
N HIS A 93 11.94 -11.00 -20.44
CA HIS A 93 10.53 -10.59 -20.36
C HIS A 93 9.82 -10.77 -21.71
N ALA A 94 10.46 -10.39 -22.80
CA ALA A 94 9.88 -10.43 -24.12
C ALA A 94 9.71 -11.88 -24.64
N LEU A 95 10.63 -12.77 -24.31
CA LEU A 95 10.52 -14.22 -24.53
C LEU A 95 9.40 -14.83 -23.68
N ALA A 96 9.29 -14.44 -22.41
CA ALA A 96 8.22 -14.90 -21.53
C ALA A 96 6.83 -14.47 -22.06
N LEU A 97 6.69 -13.23 -22.52
CA LEU A 97 5.45 -12.72 -23.11
C LEU A 97 5.10 -13.46 -24.41
N ALA A 98 6.08 -13.70 -25.28
CA ALA A 98 5.88 -14.47 -26.50
C ALA A 98 5.45 -15.92 -26.20
N ALA A 99 6.09 -16.57 -25.22
CA ALA A 99 5.72 -17.91 -24.77
C ALA A 99 4.29 -17.94 -24.22
N LEU A 100 3.90 -16.97 -23.38
CA LEU A 100 2.52 -16.86 -22.87
C LEU A 100 1.51 -16.62 -24.00
N ASN A 101 1.82 -15.74 -24.96
CA ASN A 101 0.96 -15.51 -26.12
C ASN A 101 0.76 -16.78 -26.95
N PHE A 102 1.80 -17.59 -27.10
CA PHE A 102 1.74 -18.88 -27.80
C PHE A 102 0.93 -19.93 -27.03
N ILE A 103 1.18 -20.08 -25.73
CA ILE A 103 0.44 -20.99 -24.83
C ILE A 103 -1.07 -20.67 -24.84
N PHE A 104 -1.42 -19.39 -24.80
CA PHE A 104 -2.82 -18.94 -24.80
C PHE A 104 -3.44 -18.81 -26.20
N LEU A 105 -2.72 -19.15 -27.27
CA LEU A 105 -3.17 -18.92 -28.64
C LEU A 105 -4.48 -19.65 -28.96
N ALA A 106 -4.59 -20.94 -28.62
CA ALA A 106 -5.81 -21.72 -28.83
C ALA A 106 -7.00 -21.17 -28.06
N HIS A 107 -6.80 -20.80 -26.79
CA HIS A 107 -7.86 -20.19 -26.01
C HIS A 107 -8.31 -18.83 -26.58
N ARG A 108 -7.37 -17.99 -27.04
CA ARG A 108 -7.69 -16.72 -27.72
C ARG A 108 -8.44 -16.95 -29.03
N ALA A 109 -8.05 -17.95 -29.82
CA ALA A 109 -8.75 -18.31 -31.04
C ALA A 109 -10.20 -18.70 -30.76
N TRP A 110 -10.43 -19.59 -29.78
CA TRP A 110 -11.77 -19.98 -29.36
C TRP A 110 -12.58 -18.80 -28.83
N SER A 111 -12.04 -18.04 -27.88
CA SER A 111 -12.72 -16.91 -27.25
C SER A 111 -13.10 -15.83 -28.26
N ASN A 112 -12.20 -15.50 -29.20
CA ASN A 112 -12.48 -14.55 -30.27
C ASN A 112 -13.56 -15.09 -31.22
N ALA A 113 -13.49 -16.36 -31.62
CA ALA A 113 -14.51 -16.95 -32.50
C ALA A 113 -15.89 -16.94 -31.84
N ASP A 114 -15.96 -17.36 -30.58
CA ASP A 114 -17.18 -17.38 -29.76
C ASP A 114 -17.75 -15.97 -29.57
N ALA A 115 -16.90 -14.98 -29.26
CA ALA A 115 -17.31 -13.58 -29.16
C ALA A 115 -17.83 -13.02 -30.50
N ILE A 116 -17.15 -13.29 -31.62
CA ILE A 116 -17.56 -12.84 -32.96
C ILE A 116 -18.91 -13.47 -33.34
N ILE A 117 -19.05 -14.79 -33.17
CA ILE A 117 -20.29 -15.52 -33.52
C ILE A 117 -21.45 -15.04 -32.66
N ARG A 118 -21.28 -14.95 -31.33
CA ARG A 118 -22.33 -14.46 -30.43
C ARG A 118 -22.70 -13.02 -30.72
N THR A 119 -21.72 -12.15 -30.99
CA THR A 119 -21.99 -10.74 -31.31
C THR A 119 -22.74 -10.63 -32.64
N ALA A 120 -22.32 -11.36 -33.68
CA ALA A 120 -23.01 -11.39 -34.95
C ALA A 120 -24.46 -11.86 -34.78
N TRP A 121 -24.67 -12.98 -34.07
CA TRP A 121 -25.99 -13.51 -33.76
C TRP A 121 -26.88 -12.51 -33.00
N ARG A 122 -26.34 -11.87 -31.97
CA ARG A 122 -27.07 -10.85 -31.19
C ARG A 122 -27.45 -9.65 -32.03
N MET A 123 -26.58 -9.22 -32.94
CA MET A 123 -26.82 -8.05 -33.78
C MET A 123 -27.74 -8.31 -34.96
N THR A 124 -27.75 -9.52 -35.53
CA THR A 124 -28.48 -9.82 -36.77
C THR A 124 -29.70 -10.71 -36.59
N VAL A 125 -29.77 -11.49 -35.51
CA VAL A 125 -30.84 -12.47 -35.31
C VAL A 125 -31.59 -12.22 -34.00
N SER A 126 -30.92 -12.29 -32.84
CA SER A 126 -31.65 -12.31 -31.56
C SER A 126 -32.02 -10.94 -31.01
N HIS A 127 -31.27 -9.87 -31.33
CA HIS A 127 -31.47 -8.51 -30.82
C HIS A 127 -31.62 -8.38 -29.29
N HIS A 128 -31.09 -9.36 -28.53
CA HIS A 128 -31.15 -9.42 -27.08
C HIS A 128 -29.75 -9.34 -26.44
N ASN A 129 -29.68 -8.85 -25.20
CA ASN A 129 -28.43 -8.71 -24.43
C ASN A 129 -27.32 -7.94 -25.16
N LEU A 130 -27.69 -6.87 -25.87
CA LEU A 130 -26.76 -6.01 -26.62
C LEU A 130 -25.84 -5.17 -25.72
N LEU A 131 -26.19 -5.04 -24.43
CA LEU A 131 -25.47 -4.26 -23.42
C LEU A 131 -24.87 -5.12 -22.29
N GLU A 132 -24.76 -6.43 -22.50
CA GLU A 132 -24.16 -7.31 -21.49
C GLU A 132 -22.68 -6.96 -21.32
N TRP A 133 -22.34 -6.40 -20.16
CA TRP A 133 -20.99 -6.02 -19.77
C TRP A 133 -20.55 -6.85 -18.57
N THR A 134 -19.38 -7.48 -18.68
CA THR A 134 -18.73 -8.10 -17.53
C THR A 134 -18.10 -7.00 -16.68
N THR A 135 -18.54 -6.86 -15.43
CA THR A 135 -17.96 -5.85 -14.53
C THR A 135 -16.50 -6.19 -14.19
N ALA A 136 -15.68 -5.16 -13.94
CA ALA A 136 -14.29 -5.34 -13.52
C ALA A 136 -14.18 -6.20 -12.24
N ALA A 137 -15.14 -6.07 -11.31
CA ALA A 137 -15.23 -6.89 -10.10
C ALA A 137 -15.50 -8.38 -10.39
N ALA A 138 -16.35 -8.68 -11.38
CA ALA A 138 -16.61 -10.05 -11.81
C ALA A 138 -15.38 -10.68 -12.48
N SER A 139 -14.63 -9.91 -13.28
CA SER A 139 -13.37 -10.33 -13.89
C SER A 139 -12.26 -10.55 -12.85
N ALA A 140 -12.16 -9.67 -11.83
CA ALA A 140 -11.18 -9.81 -10.76
C ALA A 140 -11.43 -11.04 -9.87
N ARG A 141 -12.70 -11.36 -9.55
CA ARG A 141 -13.08 -12.61 -8.86
C ARG A 141 -12.84 -13.86 -9.71
N GLN A 142 -12.79 -13.74 -11.03
CA GLN A 142 -12.43 -14.83 -11.94
C GLN A 142 -10.92 -15.07 -11.98
N ALA A 143 -10.09 -14.03 -11.80
CA ALA A 143 -8.63 -14.13 -11.82
C ALA A 143 -8.03 -14.88 -10.59
N THR A 144 -8.77 -14.94 -9.48
CA THR A 144 -8.41 -15.71 -8.28
C THR A 144 -9.30 -16.94 -8.18
N GLY A 145 -8.80 -18.11 -8.60
CA GLY A 145 -9.60 -19.33 -8.65
C GLY A 145 -8.79 -20.62 -8.64
N THR A 146 -9.48 -21.73 -8.39
CA THR A 146 -8.90 -23.08 -8.46
C THR A 146 -8.62 -23.47 -9.91
N LEU A 147 -7.69 -24.41 -10.12
CA LEU A 147 -7.36 -24.95 -11.45
C LEU A 147 -8.61 -25.39 -12.23
N ARG A 148 -9.57 -26.02 -11.54
CA ARG A 148 -10.85 -26.44 -12.11
C ARG A 148 -11.60 -25.29 -12.79
N ARG A 149 -11.59 -24.10 -12.19
CA ARG A 149 -12.26 -22.91 -12.75
C ARG A 149 -11.57 -22.44 -14.03
N PHE A 150 -10.24 -22.41 -14.05
CA PHE A 150 -9.47 -22.08 -15.26
C PHE A 150 -9.72 -23.09 -16.38
N ILE A 151 -9.78 -24.39 -16.06
CA ILE A 151 -10.13 -25.43 -17.03
C ILE A 151 -11.53 -25.18 -17.60
N GLN A 152 -12.54 -24.89 -16.76
CA GLN A 152 -13.90 -24.60 -17.21
C GLN A 152 -13.97 -23.36 -18.12
N GLN A 153 -13.26 -22.29 -17.77
CA GLN A 153 -13.21 -21.07 -18.58
C GLN A 153 -12.50 -21.27 -19.91
N MET A 154 -11.49 -22.15 -19.93
CA MET A 154 -10.67 -22.40 -21.12
C MET A 154 -11.08 -23.66 -21.89
N ALA A 155 -12.18 -24.32 -21.49
CA ALA A 155 -12.59 -25.63 -22.00
C ALA A 155 -12.74 -25.66 -23.53
N GLY A 156 -13.31 -24.61 -24.12
CA GLY A 156 -13.44 -24.51 -25.57
C GLY A 156 -12.09 -24.44 -26.30
N GLY A 157 -11.08 -23.80 -25.68
CA GLY A 157 -9.72 -23.77 -26.21
C GLY A 157 -9.03 -25.14 -26.19
N LEU A 158 -9.45 -26.07 -25.33
CA LEU A 158 -8.91 -27.43 -25.23
C LEU A 158 -9.42 -28.38 -26.33
N VAL A 159 -10.46 -27.99 -27.07
CA VAL A 159 -10.95 -28.74 -28.24
C VAL A 159 -9.94 -28.67 -29.40
N LEU A 160 -9.27 -27.53 -29.55
CA LEU A 160 -8.32 -27.26 -30.64
C LEU A 160 -7.05 -28.13 -30.59
N PRO A 161 -6.36 -28.34 -29.45
CA PRO A 161 -5.25 -29.30 -29.38
C PRO A 161 -5.71 -30.74 -29.66
N ALA A 162 -6.91 -31.14 -29.22
CA ALA A 162 -7.45 -32.47 -29.52
C ALA A 162 -7.69 -32.65 -31.03
N ALA A 163 -8.25 -31.64 -31.71
CA ALA A 163 -8.42 -31.63 -33.16
C ALA A 163 -7.07 -31.70 -33.90
N ALA A 164 -6.07 -30.92 -33.47
CA ALA A 164 -4.73 -30.95 -34.05
C ALA A 164 -4.07 -32.33 -33.93
N LEU A 165 -4.17 -32.96 -32.75
CA LEU A 165 -3.64 -34.31 -32.52
C LEU A 165 -4.37 -35.35 -33.39
N LEU A 166 -5.69 -35.32 -33.45
CA LEU A 166 -6.48 -36.24 -34.28
C LEU A 166 -6.12 -36.14 -35.76
N VAL A 167 -6.09 -34.92 -36.31
CA VAL A 167 -5.72 -34.66 -37.71
C VAL A 167 -4.30 -35.16 -37.99
N SER A 168 -3.36 -34.87 -37.08
CA SER A 168 -1.97 -35.29 -37.24
C SER A 168 -1.79 -36.81 -37.17
N ALA A 169 -2.52 -37.50 -36.29
CA ALA A 169 -2.46 -38.96 -36.13
C ALA A 169 -2.96 -39.70 -37.38
N ILE A 170 -3.93 -39.12 -38.09
CA ILE A 170 -4.45 -39.66 -39.35
C ILE A 170 -3.50 -39.34 -40.52
N SER A 171 -2.79 -38.22 -40.46
CA SER A 171 -1.99 -37.71 -41.59
C SER A 171 -0.56 -38.26 -41.64
N GLY A 172 0.03 -38.62 -40.49
CA GLY A 172 1.32 -39.30 -40.43
C GLY A 172 2.16 -39.00 -39.20
N TRP A 173 3.18 -39.82 -38.97
CA TRP A 173 4.08 -39.70 -37.82
C TRP A 173 4.84 -38.37 -37.77
N GLY A 174 5.24 -37.82 -38.92
CA GLY A 174 5.94 -36.53 -38.97
C GLY A 174 5.07 -35.36 -38.52
N GLN A 175 3.78 -35.36 -38.89
CA GLN A 175 2.80 -34.36 -38.48
C GLN A 175 2.51 -34.47 -36.98
N LEU A 176 2.41 -35.70 -36.46
CA LEU A 176 2.22 -35.93 -35.03
C LEU A 176 3.37 -35.35 -34.21
N LEU A 177 4.62 -35.52 -34.66
CA LEU A 177 5.79 -34.93 -34.00
C LEU A 177 5.75 -33.39 -33.97
N VAL A 178 5.19 -32.74 -35.00
CA VAL A 178 4.99 -31.28 -35.02
C VAL A 178 3.84 -30.87 -34.10
N ALA A 179 2.74 -31.63 -34.07
CA ALA A 179 1.55 -31.31 -33.29
C ALA A 179 1.74 -31.47 -31.78
N LEU A 180 2.52 -32.47 -31.34
CA LEU A 180 2.74 -32.77 -29.92
C LEU A 180 3.19 -31.58 -29.06
N PRO A 181 4.29 -30.85 -29.37
CA PRO A 181 4.73 -29.73 -28.55
C PRO A 181 3.71 -28.58 -28.53
N VAL A 182 2.99 -28.36 -29.62
CA VAL A 182 1.96 -27.32 -29.72
C VAL A 182 0.74 -27.69 -28.89
N ALA A 183 0.26 -28.93 -29.03
CA ALA A 183 -0.86 -29.45 -28.27
C ALA A 183 -0.55 -29.45 -26.78
N PHE A 184 0.67 -29.86 -26.38
CA PHE A 184 1.13 -29.78 -25.00
C PHE A 184 1.05 -28.34 -24.47
N ALA A 185 1.62 -27.37 -25.20
CA ALA A 185 1.58 -25.96 -24.82
C ALA A 185 0.15 -25.44 -24.60
N TRP A 186 -0.82 -25.86 -25.42
CA TRP A 186 -2.22 -25.44 -25.29
C TRP A 186 -2.98 -26.19 -24.18
N VAL A 187 -2.67 -27.47 -23.94
CA VAL A 187 -3.27 -28.26 -22.86
C VAL A 187 -2.83 -27.77 -21.49
N ILE A 188 -1.57 -27.35 -21.32
CA ILE A 188 -1.07 -26.78 -20.06
C ILE A 188 -1.54 -25.34 -19.81
N ALA A 189 -2.20 -24.69 -20.78
CA ALA A 189 -2.57 -23.29 -20.69
C ALA A 189 -3.40 -22.93 -19.43
N PRO A 190 -4.37 -23.74 -18.95
CA PRO A 190 -5.09 -23.45 -17.70
C PRO A 190 -4.19 -23.42 -16.46
N LEU A 191 -3.18 -24.32 -16.40
CA LEU A 191 -2.21 -24.35 -15.31
C LEU A 191 -1.31 -23.11 -15.33
N VAL A 192 -0.85 -22.73 -16.52
CA VAL A 192 -0.04 -21.51 -16.72
C VAL A 192 -0.86 -20.27 -16.37
N ALA A 193 -2.11 -20.19 -16.82
CA ALA A 193 -3.04 -19.10 -16.49
C ALA A 193 -3.22 -18.96 -14.98
N GLN A 194 -3.45 -20.07 -14.27
CA GLN A 194 -3.57 -20.05 -12.80
C GLN A 194 -2.29 -19.52 -12.14
N ARG A 195 -1.12 -19.99 -12.57
CA ARG A 195 0.16 -19.63 -11.92
C ARG A 195 0.59 -18.20 -12.20
N VAL A 196 0.28 -17.66 -13.38
CA VAL A 196 0.55 -16.25 -13.72
C VAL A 196 -0.50 -15.31 -13.13
N SER A 197 -1.74 -15.77 -12.94
CA SER A 197 -2.82 -14.98 -12.31
C SER A 197 -2.79 -15.02 -10.78
N ALA A 198 -2.00 -15.91 -10.18
CA ALA A 198 -1.84 -15.98 -8.74
C ALA A 198 -1.30 -14.64 -8.22
N ARG A 199 -2.07 -14.00 -7.33
CA ARG A 199 -1.62 -12.81 -6.62
C ARG A 199 -0.39 -13.20 -5.82
N ARG A 200 0.76 -12.62 -6.16
CA ARG A 200 1.91 -12.62 -5.24
C ARG A 200 1.56 -11.63 -4.16
N GLU A 201 1.17 -12.16 -3.00
CA GLU A 201 1.09 -11.34 -1.79
C GLU A 201 2.47 -10.72 -1.53
N PRO A 202 2.54 -9.51 -0.96
CA PRO A 202 3.80 -8.96 -0.46
C PRO A 202 4.52 -10.04 0.34
N VAL A 203 5.81 -10.21 0.07
CA VAL A 203 6.64 -11.08 0.91
C VAL A 203 6.56 -10.52 2.32
N GLU A 204 6.07 -11.30 3.28
CA GLU A 204 6.30 -10.99 4.69
C GLU A 204 7.81 -10.90 4.85
N LEU A 205 8.32 -9.69 5.05
CA LEU A 205 9.72 -9.48 5.39
C LEU A 205 9.89 -10.12 6.77
N LEU A 206 10.40 -11.36 6.78
CA LEU A 206 10.84 -12.04 7.99
C LEU A 206 12.07 -11.27 8.48
N ALA A 207 11.83 -10.19 9.24
CA ALA A 207 12.86 -9.59 10.07
C ALA A 207 13.30 -10.63 11.11
N ASP A 208 14.58 -10.63 11.45
CA ASP A 208 15.09 -11.48 12.54
C ASP A 208 14.34 -11.15 13.84
N GLU A 209 14.21 -12.12 14.74
CA GLU A 209 13.57 -11.90 16.05
C GLU A 209 14.26 -10.78 16.82
N ALA A 210 15.57 -10.65 16.66
CA ALA A 210 16.36 -9.56 17.25
C ALA A 210 15.98 -8.18 16.66
N ASP A 211 15.90 -8.07 15.32
CA ASP A 211 15.49 -6.83 14.65
C ASP A 211 14.05 -6.44 15.03
N LEU A 212 13.15 -7.43 15.11
CA LEU A 212 11.77 -7.21 15.56
C LEU A 212 11.73 -6.71 17.01
N ALA A 213 12.52 -7.27 17.91
CA ALA A 213 12.59 -6.81 19.29
C ALA A 213 13.07 -5.35 19.37
N GLU A 214 14.10 -4.98 18.61
CA GLU A 214 14.59 -3.60 18.55
C GLU A 214 13.52 -2.63 17.99
N LEU A 215 12.89 -2.98 16.87
CA LEU A 215 11.85 -2.16 16.25
C LEU A 215 10.63 -1.98 17.17
N ARG A 216 10.26 -3.00 17.95
CA ARG A 216 9.20 -2.89 18.97
C ARG A 216 9.56 -1.90 20.07
N LEU A 217 10.81 -1.88 20.54
CA LEU A 217 11.27 -0.91 21.54
C LEU A 217 11.30 0.51 20.99
N VAL A 218 11.72 0.71 19.74
CA VAL A 218 11.63 2.00 19.05
C VAL A 218 10.18 2.47 18.98
N ALA A 219 9.27 1.60 18.53
CA ALA A 219 7.85 1.92 18.42
C ALA A 219 7.22 2.20 19.79
N ARG A 220 7.57 1.45 20.84
CA ARG A 220 7.12 1.68 22.22
C ARG A 220 7.61 3.03 22.75
N ARG A 221 8.86 3.39 22.46
CA ARG A 221 9.43 4.71 22.81
C ARG A 221 8.69 5.83 22.07
N THR A 222 8.35 5.64 20.80
CA THR A 222 7.52 6.59 20.04
C THR A 222 6.11 6.69 20.62
N TRP A 223 5.49 5.59 21.07
CA TRP A 223 4.18 5.62 21.71
C TRP A 223 4.12 6.50 22.97
N CYS A 224 5.22 6.58 23.74
CA CYS A 224 5.31 7.46 24.91
C CYS A 224 5.03 8.93 24.57
N PHE A 225 5.34 9.40 23.35
CA PHE A 225 4.97 10.75 22.90
C PHE A 225 3.45 10.94 22.95
N PHE A 226 2.70 10.00 22.39
CA PHE A 226 1.25 10.11 22.33
C PHE A 226 0.59 9.92 23.69
N GLU A 227 1.14 9.07 24.57
CA GLU A 227 0.65 8.97 25.94
C GLU A 227 0.88 10.25 26.75
N ALA A 228 1.96 10.98 26.46
CA ALA A 228 2.31 12.21 27.17
C ALA A 228 1.50 13.41 26.67
N PHE A 229 1.30 13.51 25.35
CA PHE A 229 0.83 14.75 24.72
C PHE A 229 -0.55 14.66 24.07
N VAL A 230 -1.15 13.47 23.93
CA VAL A 230 -2.57 13.36 23.53
C VAL A 230 -3.43 13.22 24.77
N SER A 231 -3.80 14.38 25.30
CA SER A 231 -4.45 14.55 26.59
C SER A 231 -5.66 15.48 26.48
N ALA A 232 -6.44 15.58 27.56
CA ALA A 232 -7.67 16.38 27.56
C ALA A 232 -7.41 17.89 27.37
N ASP A 233 -6.28 18.40 27.85
CA ASP A 233 -5.83 19.78 27.65
C ASP A 233 -5.46 20.08 26.19
N GLN A 234 -5.06 19.07 25.43
CA GLN A 234 -4.83 19.16 23.98
C GLN A 234 -6.06 18.70 23.18
N SER A 235 -7.25 18.73 23.78
CA SER A 235 -8.51 18.28 23.17
C SER A 235 -8.45 16.85 22.62
N HIS A 236 -7.60 15.97 23.16
CA HIS A 236 -7.34 14.63 22.63
C HIS A 236 -6.88 14.62 21.15
N LEU A 237 -6.25 15.70 20.69
CA LEU A 237 -5.66 15.82 19.36
C LEU A 237 -4.14 15.62 19.42
N PRO A 238 -3.54 14.94 18.44
CA PRO A 238 -2.09 14.73 18.39
C PRO A 238 -1.35 16.03 18.01
N PRO A 239 -0.48 16.57 18.86
CA PRO A 239 0.33 17.73 18.51
C PRO A 239 1.36 17.38 17.43
N ASP A 240 1.75 18.39 16.67
CA ASP A 240 2.64 18.26 15.52
C ASP A 240 4.06 17.85 15.89
N ASN A 241 4.62 18.49 16.91
CA ASN A 241 5.97 18.18 17.39
C ASN A 241 6.17 18.59 18.85
N TYR A 242 7.21 18.01 19.44
CA TYR A 242 7.73 18.39 20.75
C TYR A 242 9.23 18.62 20.62
N GLN A 243 9.71 19.70 21.22
CA GLN A 243 11.11 20.08 21.26
C GLN A 243 11.61 19.99 22.70
N GLU A 244 12.71 19.27 22.93
CA GLU A 244 13.34 19.18 24.25
C GLU A 244 14.39 20.27 24.49
N ASP A 245 15.24 20.51 23.49
CA ASP A 245 16.35 21.45 23.56
C ASP A 245 16.08 22.72 22.73
N PRO A 246 16.41 23.93 23.22
CA PRO A 246 17.08 24.20 24.51
C PRO A 246 16.15 24.15 25.73
N GLU A 247 14.84 24.25 25.50
CA GLU A 247 13.82 24.15 26.54
C GLU A 247 12.62 23.35 26.02
N PRO A 248 11.94 22.56 26.88
CA PRO A 248 10.72 21.84 26.56
C PRO A 248 9.64 22.74 25.95
N ARG A 249 9.23 22.44 24.71
CA ARG A 249 8.14 23.14 24.03
C ARG A 249 7.29 22.18 23.23
N LEU A 250 5.99 22.22 23.51
CA LEU A 250 4.98 21.52 22.73
C LEU A 250 4.47 22.46 21.62
N ALA A 251 4.35 21.95 20.40
CA ALA A 251 3.64 22.66 19.36
C ALA A 251 2.14 22.43 19.54
N HIS A 252 1.43 23.46 20.02
CA HIS A 252 -0.02 23.45 20.20
C HIS A 252 -0.77 23.53 18.87
N ARG A 253 -0.45 22.64 17.93
CA ARG A 253 -1.10 22.56 16.63
C ARG A 253 -1.20 21.12 16.15
N THR A 254 -2.23 20.81 15.37
CA THR A 254 -2.41 19.52 14.71
C THR A 254 -2.86 19.70 13.26
N SER A 255 -2.68 18.66 12.45
CA SER A 255 -3.08 18.59 11.05
C SER A 255 -4.01 17.39 10.80
N PRO A 256 -4.76 17.38 9.69
CA PRO A 256 -5.60 16.23 9.33
C PRO A 256 -4.78 14.95 9.16
N THR A 257 -3.55 15.06 8.65
CA THR A 257 -2.60 13.94 8.56
C THR A 257 -2.25 13.41 9.95
N ASN A 258 -1.93 14.28 10.91
CA ASN A 258 -1.56 13.88 12.28
C ASN A 258 -2.74 13.18 12.98
N ILE A 259 -3.95 13.73 12.88
CA ILE A 259 -5.18 13.11 13.42
C ILE A 259 -5.38 11.72 12.82
N GLY A 260 -5.30 11.60 11.49
CA GLY A 260 -5.46 10.33 10.80
C GLY A 260 -4.40 9.29 11.21
N LEU A 261 -3.13 9.68 11.26
CA LEU A 261 -2.03 8.82 11.69
C LEU A 261 -2.22 8.38 13.14
N TYR A 262 -2.70 9.26 14.02
CA TYR A 262 -2.92 8.91 15.42
C TYR A 262 -3.98 7.82 15.59
N PHE A 263 -5.05 7.81 14.78
CA PHE A 263 -5.98 6.67 14.77
C PHE A 263 -5.27 5.35 14.47
N LEU A 264 -4.36 5.33 13.47
CA LEU A 264 -3.56 4.14 13.16
C LEU A 264 -2.60 3.78 14.29
N THR A 265 -2.03 4.78 14.96
CA THR A 265 -1.14 4.59 16.12
C THR A 265 -1.88 3.96 17.29
N VAL A 266 -3.10 4.41 17.60
CA VAL A 266 -3.94 3.83 18.66
C VAL A 266 -4.30 2.37 18.35
N ILE A 267 -4.69 2.08 17.10
CA ILE A 267 -4.93 0.71 16.62
C ILE A 267 -3.67 -0.15 16.80
N SER A 268 -2.52 0.37 16.38
CA SER A 268 -1.24 -0.34 16.50
C SER A 268 -0.83 -0.57 17.95
N ALA A 269 -1.05 0.40 18.84
CA ALA A 269 -0.77 0.28 20.27
C ALA A 269 -1.62 -0.83 20.92
N ARG A 270 -2.88 -0.99 20.49
CA ARG A 270 -3.69 -2.14 20.86
C ARG A 270 -3.07 -3.43 20.33
N ASP A 271 -2.76 -3.51 19.03
CA ASP A 271 -2.22 -4.74 18.44
C ASP A 271 -0.86 -5.15 19.05
N PHE A 272 -0.07 -4.19 19.53
CA PHE A 272 1.16 -4.45 20.29
C PHE A 272 0.92 -4.92 21.74
N GLY A 273 -0.29 -4.77 22.27
CA GLY A 273 -0.66 -5.07 23.66
C GLY A 273 -0.27 -3.99 24.66
N TRP A 274 0.03 -2.78 24.19
CA TRP A 274 0.43 -1.64 25.03
C TRP A 274 -0.73 -0.99 25.78
N ILE A 275 -1.91 -1.02 25.15
CA ILE A 275 -3.17 -0.56 25.73
C ILE A 275 -4.23 -1.65 25.53
N GLY A 276 -5.17 -1.72 26.47
CA GLY A 276 -6.31 -2.62 26.41
C GLY A 276 -7.41 -2.15 25.45
N ASP A 277 -8.40 -3.01 25.27
CA ASP A 277 -9.62 -2.77 24.52
C ASP A 277 -10.37 -1.53 25.04
N CYS A 278 -10.52 -1.41 26.36
CA CYS A 278 -11.16 -0.27 27.01
C CYS A 278 -10.53 1.07 26.61
N GLU A 279 -9.22 1.19 26.82
CA GLU A 279 -8.49 2.43 26.57
C GLU A 279 -8.42 2.74 25.07
N THR A 280 -8.36 1.70 24.22
CA THR A 280 -8.42 1.86 22.77
C THR A 280 -9.70 2.56 22.35
N VAL A 281 -10.86 2.07 22.80
CA VAL A 281 -12.17 2.66 22.45
C VAL A 281 -12.25 4.10 22.95
N GLU A 282 -11.83 4.36 24.19
CA GLU A 282 -11.84 5.71 24.78
C GLU A 282 -11.00 6.71 23.98
N ARG A 283 -9.78 6.33 23.58
CA ARG A 283 -8.90 7.19 22.78
C ARG A 283 -9.48 7.47 21.41
N LEU A 284 -9.99 6.44 20.72
CA LEU A 284 -10.60 6.58 19.40
C LEU A 284 -11.84 7.47 19.44
N GLU A 285 -12.72 7.29 20.42
CA GLU A 285 -13.91 8.12 20.62
C GLU A 285 -13.56 9.57 20.94
N ALA A 286 -12.62 9.80 21.86
CA ALA A 286 -12.23 11.15 22.27
C ALA A 286 -11.64 11.93 21.10
N THR A 287 -10.69 11.34 20.36
CA THR A 287 -10.10 11.99 19.18
C THR A 287 -11.12 12.16 18.06
N MET A 288 -11.99 11.18 17.80
CA MET A 288 -13.05 11.30 16.79
C MET A 288 -14.03 12.43 17.15
N ALA A 289 -14.48 12.49 18.40
CA ALA A 289 -15.36 13.56 18.86
C ALA A 289 -14.73 14.94 18.68
N SER A 290 -13.45 15.09 19.03
CA SER A 290 -12.72 16.34 18.82
C SER A 290 -12.57 16.69 17.34
N ALA A 291 -12.14 15.74 16.50
CA ALA A 291 -11.97 15.96 15.07
C ALA A 291 -13.27 16.42 14.39
N ARG A 292 -14.41 15.83 14.75
CA ARG A 292 -15.73 16.22 14.22
C ARG A 292 -16.18 17.62 14.66
N ASN A 293 -15.78 18.04 15.85
CA ASN A 293 -16.12 19.36 16.38
C ASN A 293 -15.25 20.49 15.79
N LEU A 294 -14.17 20.15 15.08
CA LEU A 294 -13.37 21.14 14.36
C LEU A 294 -14.18 21.77 13.23
N GLU A 295 -13.86 23.01 12.88
CA GLU A 295 -14.48 23.69 11.73
C GLU A 295 -14.07 23.01 10.43
N HIS A 296 -15.03 22.64 9.58
CA HIS A 296 -14.78 22.04 8.26
C HIS A 296 -15.19 22.98 7.14
N HIS A 297 -14.59 22.81 5.97
CA HIS A 297 -14.99 23.50 4.74
C HIS A 297 -15.06 22.51 3.57
N HIS A 298 -16.23 22.39 2.95
CA HIS A 298 -16.53 21.34 1.96
C HIS A 298 -16.23 19.90 2.48
N GLY A 299 -16.46 19.68 3.77
CA GLY A 299 -16.14 18.44 4.46
C GLY A 299 -14.65 18.19 4.71
N HIS A 300 -13.76 19.08 4.25
CA HIS A 300 -12.33 19.01 4.55
C HIS A 300 -11.98 19.77 5.83
N LEU A 301 -11.01 19.24 6.55
CA LEU A 301 -10.34 19.95 7.63
C LEU A 301 -9.28 20.92 7.06
N TYR A 302 -9.05 22.02 7.77
CA TYR A 302 -7.93 22.93 7.52
C TYR A 302 -6.59 22.25 7.84
N ASN A 303 -5.50 22.77 7.27
CA ASN A 303 -4.15 22.24 7.47
C ASN A 303 -3.68 22.33 8.92
N TRP A 304 -4.08 23.36 9.67
CA TRP A 304 -3.66 23.55 11.05
C TRP A 304 -4.80 23.98 11.97
N TYR A 305 -4.89 23.32 13.12
CA TYR A 305 -5.74 23.70 14.25
C TYR A 305 -4.92 23.82 15.51
N ASP A 306 -5.27 24.77 16.36
CA ASP A 306 -4.77 24.88 17.73
C ASP A 306 -5.33 23.71 18.58
N THR A 307 -4.46 22.96 19.25
CA THR A 307 -4.87 21.74 19.99
C THR A 307 -5.58 22.04 21.30
N GLU A 308 -5.36 23.21 21.90
CA GLU A 308 -6.01 23.59 23.17
C GLU A 308 -7.43 24.12 22.94
N THR A 309 -7.64 24.83 21.84
CA THR A 309 -8.90 25.54 21.55
C THR A 309 -9.72 24.92 20.42
N GLY A 310 -9.12 24.06 19.59
CA GLY A 310 -9.76 23.50 18.39
C GLY A 310 -10.00 24.52 17.27
N LYS A 311 -9.46 25.74 17.38
CA LYS A 311 -9.66 26.79 16.38
C LYS A 311 -8.69 26.62 15.21
N PRO A 312 -9.13 26.90 13.96
CA PRO A 312 -8.22 26.90 12.82
C PRO A 312 -7.17 28.01 12.97
N LEU A 313 -5.92 27.68 12.62
CA LEU A 313 -4.81 28.64 12.61
C LEU A 313 -4.74 29.38 11.27
N SER A 314 -4.33 30.65 11.31
CA SER A 314 -4.13 31.46 10.11
C SER A 314 -2.74 31.23 9.49
N PRO A 315 -2.61 31.24 8.15
CA PRO A 315 -3.69 31.36 7.15
C PRO A 315 -4.52 30.08 7.06
N ARG A 316 -5.83 30.21 6.80
CA ARG A 316 -6.70 29.03 6.69
C ARG A 316 -6.53 28.42 5.31
N TYR A 317 -6.09 27.17 5.30
CA TYR A 317 -5.72 26.50 4.06
C TYR A 317 -6.20 25.06 4.09
N ILE A 318 -6.74 24.56 2.99
CA ILE A 318 -7.06 23.13 2.81
C ILE A 318 -5.96 22.51 1.99
N SER A 319 -5.28 21.52 2.58
CA SER A 319 -4.23 20.73 1.92
C SER A 319 -4.85 19.48 1.30
N SER A 320 -4.66 19.29 -0.01
CA SER A 320 -5.17 18.10 -0.71
C SER A 320 -4.52 16.82 -0.20
N VAL A 321 -3.25 16.91 0.21
CA VAL A 321 -2.50 15.77 0.72
C VAL A 321 -2.93 15.38 2.12
N ASP A 322 -3.15 16.37 3.00
CA ASP A 322 -3.66 16.11 4.35
C ASP A 322 -5.08 15.56 4.32
N SER A 323 -5.92 16.11 3.44
CA SER A 323 -7.26 15.61 3.20
C SER A 323 -7.22 14.17 2.68
N GLY A 324 -6.31 13.87 1.74
CA GLY A 324 -6.11 12.52 1.22
C GLY A 324 -5.69 11.50 2.28
N ASN A 325 -4.71 11.87 3.11
CA ASN A 325 -4.24 11.03 4.21
C ASN A 325 -5.34 10.81 5.25
N TYR A 326 -6.00 11.87 5.70
CA TYR A 326 -7.10 11.78 6.66
C TYR A 326 -8.22 10.87 6.15
N ALA A 327 -8.67 11.06 4.90
CA ALA A 327 -9.69 10.21 4.29
C ALA A 327 -9.27 8.73 4.22
N GLY A 328 -8.03 8.45 3.83
CA GLY A 328 -7.49 7.09 3.82
C GLY A 328 -7.46 6.46 5.22
N HIS A 329 -7.06 7.21 6.22
CA HIS A 329 -6.99 6.75 7.61
C HIS A 329 -8.37 6.54 8.24
N LEU A 330 -9.37 7.37 7.91
CA LEU A 330 -10.77 7.17 8.29
C LEU A 330 -11.34 5.84 7.76
N LEU A 331 -10.98 5.46 6.53
CA LEU A 331 -11.39 4.16 5.97
C LEU A 331 -10.77 2.99 6.74
N VAL A 332 -9.51 3.11 7.16
CA VAL A 332 -8.84 2.10 7.99
C VAL A 332 -9.49 2.00 9.36
N LEU A 333 -9.74 3.13 10.02
CA LEU A 333 -10.45 3.19 11.29
C LEU A 333 -11.84 2.53 11.20
N ALA A 334 -12.64 2.91 10.20
CA ALA A 334 -13.96 2.33 9.99
C ALA A 334 -13.90 0.82 9.71
N SER A 335 -12.86 0.36 9.02
CA SER A 335 -12.68 -1.06 8.72
C SER A 335 -12.20 -1.85 9.95
N PHE A 336 -11.35 -1.24 10.78
CA PHE A 336 -10.91 -1.80 12.06
C PHE A 336 -12.08 -1.97 13.03
N CYS A 337 -12.87 -0.91 13.26
CA CYS A 337 -14.05 -0.97 14.14
C CYS A 337 -15.05 -2.06 13.68
N ARG A 338 -15.28 -2.18 12.37
CA ARG A 338 -16.11 -3.24 11.80
C ARG A 338 -15.51 -4.62 12.04
N ASN A 339 -14.23 -4.79 11.68
CA ASN A 339 -13.56 -6.09 11.77
C ASN A 339 -13.56 -6.61 13.21
N TRP A 340 -13.31 -5.72 14.17
CA TRP A 340 -13.39 -6.02 15.59
C TRP A 340 -14.79 -6.53 15.95
N ARG A 341 -15.84 -5.80 15.59
CA ARG A 341 -17.23 -6.18 15.88
C ARG A 341 -17.67 -7.49 15.22
N GLU A 342 -17.26 -7.73 13.97
CA GLU A 342 -17.71 -8.89 13.18
C GLU A 342 -16.98 -10.18 13.54
N ASN A 343 -15.71 -10.09 13.95
CA ASN A 343 -14.88 -11.27 14.20
C ASN A 343 -14.59 -11.50 15.69
N SER A 344 -15.19 -10.70 16.59
CA SER A 344 -15.00 -10.71 18.05
C SER A 344 -13.59 -11.18 18.42
N PRO A 345 -12.55 -10.36 18.19
CA PRO A 345 -11.19 -10.75 18.48
C PRO A 345 -11.13 -11.20 19.93
N ALA A 346 -10.38 -12.27 20.18
CA ALA A 346 -10.00 -12.60 21.54
C ALA A 346 -9.47 -11.33 22.23
N PRO A 347 -9.70 -11.17 23.55
CA PRO A 347 -9.15 -10.05 24.30
C PRO A 347 -7.68 -9.86 23.92
N VAL A 348 -7.28 -8.60 23.75
CA VAL A 348 -5.92 -8.27 23.34
C VAL A 348 -4.91 -8.93 24.28
N ASP A 349 -3.90 -9.60 23.71
CA ASP A 349 -2.82 -10.19 24.51
C ASP A 349 -1.83 -9.09 24.91
N THR A 350 -1.90 -8.68 26.17
CA THR A 350 -1.03 -7.63 26.72
C THR A 350 0.35 -8.14 27.11
N SER A 351 0.62 -9.45 27.08
CA SER A 351 1.90 -10.03 27.56
C SER A 351 3.11 -9.46 26.81
N ASN A 352 3.04 -9.40 25.48
CA ASN A 352 4.08 -8.83 24.65
C ASN A 352 4.27 -7.33 24.89
N GLY A 353 3.18 -6.59 25.14
CA GLY A 353 3.24 -5.17 25.44
C GLY A 353 3.91 -4.87 26.79
N LEU A 354 3.65 -5.69 27.81
CA LEU A 354 4.34 -5.60 29.10
C LEU A 354 5.83 -5.92 28.94
N ARG A 355 6.18 -6.93 28.14
CA ARG A 355 7.57 -7.27 27.80
C ARG A 355 8.28 -6.09 27.14
N ASP A 356 7.64 -5.42 26.18
CA ASP A 356 8.22 -4.24 25.52
C ASP A 356 8.48 -3.11 26.52
N GLY A 357 7.54 -2.86 27.45
CA GLY A 357 7.70 -1.82 28.46
C GLY A 357 8.83 -2.12 29.46
N VAL A 358 9.00 -3.38 29.86
CA VAL A 358 10.16 -3.81 30.66
C VAL A 358 11.46 -3.69 29.88
N GLY A 359 11.49 -4.13 28.62
CA GLY A 359 12.66 -3.99 27.76
C GLY A 359 13.07 -2.54 27.53
N LEU A 360 12.10 -1.63 27.38
CA LEU A 360 12.37 -0.20 27.24
C LEU A 360 12.94 0.40 28.55
N LEU A 361 12.46 -0.04 29.72
CA LEU A 361 13.04 0.35 31.01
C LEU A 361 14.52 -0.07 31.12
N GLU A 362 14.81 -1.33 30.78
CA GLU A 362 16.18 -1.88 30.78
C GLU A 362 17.09 -1.09 29.84
N GLN A 363 16.60 -0.82 28.61
CA GLN A 363 17.33 -0.05 27.61
C GLN A 363 17.66 1.37 28.11
N VAL A 364 16.66 2.11 28.60
CA VAL A 364 16.84 3.49 29.07
C VAL A 364 17.81 3.57 30.26
N VAL A 365 17.77 2.63 31.20
CA VAL A 365 18.74 2.60 32.32
C VAL A 365 20.18 2.35 31.84
N SER A 366 20.36 1.57 30.78
CA SER A 366 21.68 1.33 30.19
C SER A 366 22.21 2.54 29.42
N GLU A 367 21.35 3.22 28.66
CA GLU A 367 21.70 4.29 27.71
C GLU A 367 21.84 5.66 28.38
N LEU A 368 21.23 5.86 29.55
CA LEU A 368 21.22 7.15 30.24
C LEU A 368 22.65 7.66 30.56
N PRO A 369 23.05 8.85 30.06
CA PRO A 369 24.33 9.48 30.36
C PRO A 369 24.50 9.79 31.85
N GLU A 370 25.75 9.84 32.34
CA GLU A 370 26.05 10.08 33.77
C GLU A 370 25.53 11.42 34.26
N GLU A 371 25.54 12.45 33.42
CA GLU A 371 25.12 13.81 33.76
C GLU A 371 23.63 13.91 34.07
N ARG A 372 22.81 12.94 33.61
CA ARG A 372 21.37 12.90 33.86
C ARG A 372 21.03 12.28 35.22
N TRP A 373 21.99 11.69 35.93
CA TRP A 373 21.81 11.12 37.26
C TRP A 373 22.09 12.17 38.33
N THR A 374 21.06 12.64 39.04
CA THR A 374 21.21 13.65 40.11
C THR A 374 21.37 12.98 41.48
N GLY A 375 22.61 12.59 41.83
CA GLY A 375 22.96 12.10 43.18
C GLY A 375 22.29 10.79 43.61
N LEU A 376 21.65 10.08 42.69
CA LEU A 376 21.00 8.79 42.93
C LEU A 376 21.95 7.61 42.82
N ASP A 377 21.68 6.60 43.66
CA ASP A 377 22.32 5.31 43.52
C ASP A 377 21.79 4.57 42.28
N ARG A 378 22.61 4.57 41.23
CA ARG A 378 22.34 3.83 39.99
C ARG A 378 22.22 2.33 40.24
N ALA A 379 22.93 1.78 41.23
CA ALA A 379 22.84 0.36 41.58
C ALA A 379 21.45 0.05 42.16
N GLY A 380 20.94 0.90 43.06
CA GLY A 380 19.57 0.80 43.58
C GLY A 380 18.51 0.87 42.48
N VAL A 381 18.61 1.81 41.54
CA VAL A 381 17.67 1.89 40.40
C VAL A 381 17.75 0.67 39.49
N ARG A 382 18.97 0.16 39.21
CA ARG A 382 19.15 -1.09 38.47
C ARG A 382 18.54 -2.29 39.19
N ALA A 383 18.66 -2.34 40.52
CA ALA A 383 18.05 -3.40 41.33
C ALA A 383 16.52 -3.37 41.24
N HIS A 384 15.89 -2.19 41.24
CA HIS A 384 14.46 -2.06 41.00
C HIS A 384 14.05 -2.56 39.60
N VAL A 385 14.79 -2.18 38.56
CA VAL A 385 14.50 -2.65 37.18
C VAL A 385 14.69 -4.16 37.05
N GLN A 386 15.71 -4.74 37.69
CA GLN A 386 15.90 -6.20 37.74
C GLN A 386 14.76 -6.90 38.50
N ALA A 387 14.26 -6.32 39.60
CA ALA A 387 13.11 -6.85 40.32
C ALA A 387 11.82 -6.79 39.47
N ILE A 388 11.61 -5.72 38.71
CA ILE A 388 10.51 -5.63 37.73
C ILE A 388 10.67 -6.70 36.66
N ARG A 389 11.88 -6.89 36.12
CA ARG A 389 12.15 -7.93 35.12
C ARG A 389 11.82 -9.33 35.63
N GLN A 390 12.28 -9.66 36.83
CA GLN A 390 11.99 -10.94 37.46
C GLN A 390 10.48 -11.13 37.67
N ALA A 391 9.78 -10.11 38.19
CA ALA A 391 8.34 -10.17 38.39
C ALA A 391 7.57 -10.34 37.06
N HIS A 392 8.06 -9.74 35.97
CA HIS A 392 7.53 -9.96 34.62
C HIS A 392 7.75 -11.41 34.14
N ASP A 393 8.94 -11.97 34.34
CA ASP A 393 9.23 -13.35 33.92
C ASP A 393 8.37 -14.37 34.72
N GLU A 394 8.12 -14.11 36.00
CA GLU A 394 7.16 -14.87 36.82
C GLU A 394 5.71 -14.72 36.31
N LEU A 395 5.32 -13.50 35.92
CA LEU A 395 4.01 -13.22 35.32
C LEU A 395 3.83 -13.95 33.98
N ALA A 396 4.85 -13.95 33.12
CA ALA A 396 4.83 -14.59 31.81
C ALA A 396 4.79 -16.12 31.89
N ALA A 397 5.34 -16.71 32.95
CA ALA A 397 5.27 -18.15 33.21
C ALA A 397 3.92 -18.59 33.80
N ALA A 398 3.12 -17.65 34.31
CA ALA A 398 1.81 -17.90 34.93
C ALA A 398 0.66 -17.34 34.07
N SER A 399 -0.58 -17.54 34.51
CA SER A 399 -1.72 -16.87 33.89
C SER A 399 -1.80 -15.40 34.34
N LEU A 400 -2.10 -14.51 33.40
CA LEU A 400 -2.45 -13.12 33.68
C LEU A 400 -3.74 -13.08 34.49
N THR A 401 -3.64 -12.70 35.76
CA THR A 401 -4.77 -12.54 36.68
C THR A 401 -4.73 -11.14 37.28
N VAL A 402 -5.86 -10.67 37.81
CA VAL A 402 -5.91 -9.39 38.54
C VAL A 402 -4.86 -9.35 39.66
N GLN A 403 -4.69 -10.46 40.40
CA GLN A 403 -3.71 -10.54 41.49
C GLN A 403 -2.27 -10.45 40.99
N SER A 404 -1.90 -11.22 39.97
CA SER A 404 -0.52 -11.24 39.45
C SER A 404 -0.14 -9.92 38.79
N LEU A 405 -1.05 -9.30 38.02
CA LEU A 405 -0.83 -7.97 37.44
C LEU A 405 -0.76 -6.86 38.49
N THR A 406 -1.60 -6.92 39.53
CA THR A 406 -1.54 -5.94 40.62
C THR A 406 -0.20 -6.00 41.34
N ALA A 407 0.30 -7.21 41.65
CA ALA A 407 1.60 -7.39 42.26
C ALA A 407 2.75 -6.86 41.38
N PHE A 408 2.69 -7.11 40.07
CA PHE A 408 3.63 -6.55 39.10
C PHE A 408 3.58 -5.01 39.07
N GLY A 409 2.37 -4.43 39.05
CA GLY A 409 2.15 -2.97 39.11
C GLY A 409 2.76 -2.31 40.35
N VAL A 410 2.69 -2.97 41.51
CA VAL A 410 3.32 -2.48 42.75
C VAL A 410 4.82 -2.32 42.58
N LYS A 411 5.51 -3.27 41.93
CA LYS A 411 6.96 -3.18 41.68
C LYS A 411 7.35 -2.01 40.78
N ILE A 412 6.53 -1.70 39.80
CA ILE A 412 6.73 -0.52 38.96
C ILE A 412 6.48 0.75 39.77
N GLY A 413 5.44 0.77 40.61
CA GLY A 413 5.13 1.88 41.51
C GLY A 413 6.25 2.18 42.51
N GLU A 414 6.92 1.16 43.05
CA GLU A 414 8.12 1.30 43.90
C GLU A 414 9.22 2.09 43.17
N LEU A 415 9.49 1.78 41.89
CA LEU A 415 10.45 2.51 41.06
C LEU A 415 10.01 3.96 40.78
N VAL A 416 8.73 4.17 40.42
CA VAL A 416 8.19 5.52 40.15
C VAL A 416 8.29 6.42 41.38
N GLY A 417 8.12 5.84 42.58
CA GLY A 417 8.24 6.54 43.86
C GLY A 417 9.65 6.94 44.27
N VAL A 418 10.69 6.49 43.55
CA VAL A 418 12.08 6.86 43.82
C VAL A 418 12.28 8.36 43.56
N GLY A 419 12.61 9.10 44.62
CA GLY A 419 12.91 10.53 44.56
C GLY A 419 14.15 10.81 43.70
N GLY A 420 14.09 11.85 42.85
CA GLY A 420 15.17 12.27 41.95
C GLY A 420 15.35 11.44 40.67
N LEU A 421 14.49 10.45 40.42
CA LEU A 421 14.57 9.60 39.22
C LEU A 421 14.61 10.45 37.94
N PRO A 422 15.54 10.18 36.99
CA PRO A 422 15.61 10.91 35.73
C PRO A 422 14.24 10.95 35.02
N SER A 423 13.89 12.11 34.45
CA SER A 423 12.56 12.35 33.87
C SER A 423 12.17 11.33 32.80
N THR A 424 13.11 10.97 31.92
CA THR A 424 12.91 9.96 30.87
C THR A 424 12.60 8.58 31.45
N LEU A 425 13.34 8.15 32.48
CA LEU A 425 13.11 6.87 33.14
C LEU A 425 11.78 6.86 33.90
N ARG A 426 11.44 7.98 34.56
CA ARG A 426 10.13 8.16 35.20
C ARG A 426 8.98 8.07 34.20
N GLN A 427 9.11 8.70 33.03
CA GLN A 427 8.11 8.64 31.97
C GLN A 427 7.90 7.21 31.45
N VAL A 428 8.98 6.47 31.21
CA VAL A 428 8.87 5.06 30.76
C VAL A 428 8.26 4.18 31.86
N ALA A 429 8.63 4.37 33.13
CA ALA A 429 8.04 3.63 34.24
C ALA A 429 6.53 3.93 34.39
N GLN A 430 6.14 5.20 34.26
CA GLN A 430 4.73 5.61 34.25
C GLN A 430 3.97 5.04 33.04
N SER A 431 4.60 5.01 31.86
CA SER A 431 4.05 4.37 30.67
C SER A 431 3.77 2.88 30.90
N LEU A 432 4.70 2.15 31.52
CA LEU A 432 4.48 0.75 31.89
C LEU A 432 3.38 0.61 32.96
N THR A 433 3.31 1.51 33.94
CA THR A 433 2.20 1.55 34.91
C THR A 433 0.84 1.71 34.21
N ARG A 434 0.74 2.60 33.20
CA ARG A 434 -0.48 2.76 32.40
C ARG A 434 -0.87 1.47 31.69
N SER A 435 0.09 0.79 31.04
CA SER A 435 -0.17 -0.50 30.40
C SER A 435 -0.70 -1.56 31.37
N VAL A 436 -0.15 -1.62 32.60
CA VAL A 436 -0.68 -2.51 33.65
C VAL A 436 -2.09 -2.11 34.07
N SER A 437 -2.37 -0.82 34.27
CA SER A 437 -3.72 -0.35 34.59
C SER A 437 -4.72 -0.65 33.47
N SER A 438 -4.31 -0.50 32.21
CA SER A 438 -5.10 -0.81 31.02
C SER A 438 -5.45 -2.29 30.97
N ALA A 439 -4.47 -3.18 31.16
CA ALA A 439 -4.67 -4.63 31.21
C ALA A 439 -5.58 -5.07 32.38
N LEU A 440 -5.44 -4.44 33.55
CA LEU A 440 -6.29 -4.72 34.73
C LEU A 440 -7.76 -4.39 34.48
N ARG A 441 -8.04 -3.29 33.76
CA ARG A 441 -9.40 -2.91 33.38
C ARG A 441 -10.03 -3.98 32.48
N ASP A 442 -9.30 -4.45 31.49
CA ASP A 442 -9.79 -5.44 30.53
C ASP A 442 -10.02 -6.82 31.14
N LEU A 443 -9.19 -7.24 32.10
CA LEU A 443 -9.40 -8.48 32.87
C LEU A 443 -10.66 -8.42 33.75
N SER A 444 -11.13 -7.21 34.06
CA SER A 444 -12.31 -6.97 34.89
C SER A 444 -13.60 -6.83 34.07
N LEU A 445 -13.53 -6.89 32.74
CA LEU A 445 -14.69 -6.79 31.86
C LEU A 445 -15.50 -8.09 31.85
N ASP A 446 -16.79 -7.97 32.13
CA ASP A 446 -17.80 -8.99 31.85
C ASP A 446 -18.29 -8.92 30.40
N ASP A 447 -19.16 -9.86 30.01
CA ASP A 447 -19.69 -9.95 28.65
C ASP A 447 -20.55 -8.72 28.29
N GLU A 448 -21.31 -8.16 29.25
CA GLU A 448 -22.13 -6.97 29.05
C GLU A 448 -21.27 -5.74 28.72
N ALA A 449 -20.18 -5.53 29.45
CA ALA A 449 -19.25 -4.43 29.19
C ALA A 449 -18.51 -4.62 27.85
N ARG A 450 -18.24 -5.86 27.43
CA ARG A 450 -17.67 -6.13 26.09
C ARG A 450 -18.64 -5.80 24.96
N ASP A 451 -19.92 -6.12 25.14
CA ASP A 451 -20.97 -5.74 24.20
C ASP A 451 -21.15 -4.21 24.12
N GLU A 452 -20.99 -3.51 25.25
CA GLU A 452 -20.99 -2.05 25.28
C GLU A 452 -19.81 -1.46 24.47
N LEU A 453 -18.60 -2.00 24.62
CA LEU A 453 -17.45 -1.59 23.80
C LEU A 453 -17.71 -1.81 22.30
N ALA A 454 -18.35 -2.93 21.94
CA ALA A 454 -18.72 -3.22 20.55
C ALA A 454 -19.79 -2.26 20.01
N ALA A 455 -20.72 -1.79 20.85
CA ALA A 455 -21.70 -0.77 20.50
C ALA A 455 -21.05 0.61 20.29
N ARG A 456 -20.14 0.99 21.19
CA ARG A 456 -19.32 2.21 21.10
C ARG A 456 -18.47 2.26 19.82
N LEU A 457 -17.80 1.15 19.48
CA LEU A 457 -17.07 1.02 18.22
C LEU A 457 -17.97 1.18 16.97
N ALA A 458 -19.24 0.80 17.05
CA ALA A 458 -20.18 1.01 15.94
C ALA A 458 -20.43 2.50 15.69
N VAL A 459 -20.46 3.30 16.76
CA VAL A 459 -20.57 4.76 16.67
C VAL A 459 -19.33 5.36 16.02
N VAL A 460 -18.14 4.95 16.45
CA VAL A 460 -16.87 5.40 15.83
C VAL A 460 -16.80 5.00 14.35
N GLU A 461 -17.20 3.77 13.99
CA GLU A 461 -17.28 3.34 12.59
C GLU A 461 -18.21 4.25 11.79
N ALA A 462 -19.43 4.48 12.29
CA ALA A 462 -20.42 5.29 11.60
C ALA A 462 -19.93 6.72 11.37
N GLN A 463 -19.33 7.32 12.40
CA GLN A 463 -18.74 8.65 12.36
C GLN A 463 -17.59 8.73 11.35
N ALA A 464 -16.63 7.80 11.41
CA ALA A 464 -15.52 7.78 10.46
C ALA A 464 -15.98 7.66 9.01
N ARG A 465 -17.04 6.87 8.75
CA ARG A 465 -17.66 6.75 7.41
C ARG A 465 -18.40 8.00 6.99
N GLU A 466 -19.05 8.69 7.92
CA GLU A 466 -19.76 9.93 7.66
C GLU A 466 -18.77 11.03 7.27
N GLU A 467 -17.74 11.27 8.08
CA GLU A 467 -16.67 12.24 7.78
C GLU A 467 -16.05 11.95 6.42
N PHE A 468 -15.66 10.70 6.16
CA PHE A 468 -15.12 10.28 4.87
C PHE A 468 -16.04 10.61 3.68
N ARG A 469 -17.36 10.42 3.82
CA ARG A 469 -18.32 10.67 2.74
C ARG A 469 -18.52 12.17 2.50
N ASN A 470 -18.45 12.98 3.55
CA ASN A 470 -18.69 14.41 3.50
C ASN A 470 -17.55 15.18 2.81
N MET A 471 -16.33 14.64 2.80
CA MET A 471 -15.18 15.22 2.10
C MET A 471 -15.42 15.28 0.58
N ASP A 472 -15.50 16.49 0.01
CA ASP A 472 -15.73 16.72 -1.41
C ASP A 472 -14.40 16.91 -2.18
N PHE A 473 -13.83 15.85 -2.74
CA PHE A 473 -12.54 15.99 -3.44
C PHE A 473 -12.62 16.73 -4.80
N ASP A 474 -13.81 16.94 -5.37
CA ASP A 474 -13.96 17.75 -6.59
C ASP A 474 -13.64 19.24 -6.30
N PHE A 475 -13.89 19.69 -5.06
CA PHE A 475 -13.57 21.06 -4.61
C PHE A 475 -12.08 21.43 -4.76
N VAL A 476 -11.16 20.50 -4.50
CA VAL A 476 -9.71 20.70 -4.62
C VAL A 476 -9.13 20.24 -5.98
N TYR A 477 -10.00 19.91 -6.93
CA TYR A 477 -9.61 19.38 -8.24
C TYR A 477 -9.50 20.47 -9.30
N ASP A 478 -8.32 20.57 -9.93
CA ASP A 478 -8.15 21.40 -11.11
C ASP A 478 -8.68 20.64 -12.34
N HIS A 479 -9.88 21.03 -12.80
CA HIS A 479 -10.52 20.42 -13.98
C HIS A 479 -9.77 20.64 -15.30
N GLN A 480 -8.96 21.70 -15.40
CA GLN A 480 -8.16 21.97 -16.60
C GLN A 480 -6.96 21.03 -16.65
N ARG A 481 -6.20 20.94 -15.56
CA ARG A 481 -5.03 20.05 -15.45
C ARG A 481 -5.40 18.59 -15.26
N ARG A 482 -6.60 18.34 -14.75
CA ARG A 482 -7.15 17.04 -14.35
C ARG A 482 -6.39 16.39 -13.21
N LEU A 483 -5.89 17.21 -12.30
CA LEU A 483 -5.07 16.84 -11.15
C LEU A 483 -5.62 17.52 -9.88
N LEU A 484 -5.33 16.95 -8.73
CA LEU A 484 -5.56 17.65 -7.46
C LEU A 484 -4.59 18.84 -7.38
N SER A 485 -5.11 20.02 -7.05
CA SER A 485 -4.25 21.15 -6.67
C SER A 485 -3.48 20.80 -5.39
N VAL A 486 -2.38 21.50 -5.09
CA VAL A 486 -1.68 21.31 -3.81
C VAL A 486 -2.63 21.60 -2.65
N GLY A 487 -3.47 22.61 -2.81
CA GLY A 487 -4.54 22.92 -1.87
C GLY A 487 -5.35 24.15 -2.27
N TYR A 488 -6.09 24.68 -1.31
CA TYR A 488 -6.99 25.81 -1.48
C TYR A 488 -6.79 26.84 -0.35
N ASN A 489 -6.54 28.08 -0.73
CA ASN A 489 -6.44 29.21 0.18
C ASN A 489 -7.84 29.81 0.41
N ILE A 490 -8.28 29.83 1.67
CA ILE A 490 -9.63 30.27 2.05
C ILE A 490 -9.78 31.77 1.94
N GLU A 491 -8.77 32.52 2.37
CA GLU A 491 -8.80 33.98 2.35
C GLU A 491 -8.78 34.54 0.92
N GLU A 492 -8.05 33.90 0.01
CA GLU A 492 -7.99 34.27 -1.41
C GLU A 492 -9.10 33.64 -2.25
N ALA A 493 -9.84 32.69 -1.68
CA ALA A 493 -10.84 31.86 -2.36
C ALA A 493 -10.31 31.25 -3.67
N LYS A 494 -9.09 30.70 -3.62
CA LYS A 494 -8.34 30.27 -4.80
C LYS A 494 -7.65 28.93 -4.57
N LEU A 495 -7.71 28.06 -5.58
CA LEU A 495 -6.83 26.89 -5.68
C LEU A 495 -5.39 27.33 -5.95
N ASP A 496 -4.43 26.57 -5.42
CA ASP A 496 -3.04 26.79 -5.76
C ASP A 496 -2.78 26.56 -7.25
N ASP A 497 -1.87 27.37 -7.78
CA ASP A 497 -1.40 27.24 -9.16
C ASP A 497 -0.51 26.00 -9.35
N SER A 498 -0.13 25.29 -8.29
CA SER A 498 0.62 24.02 -8.33
C SER A 498 -0.32 22.83 -8.14
N SER A 499 0.06 21.66 -8.66
CA SER A 499 -0.76 20.45 -8.57
C SER A 499 0.11 19.24 -8.24
N TYR A 500 -0.45 18.28 -7.51
CA TYR A 500 0.20 17.00 -7.30
C TYR A 500 0.15 16.17 -8.58
N ASP A 501 1.28 16.10 -9.25
CA ASP A 501 1.38 15.57 -10.60
C ASP A 501 2.23 14.30 -10.71
N LEU A 502 2.87 13.81 -9.65
CA LEU A 502 3.67 12.59 -9.67
C LEU A 502 2.97 11.41 -9.00
N MET A 503 3.17 10.21 -9.55
CA MET A 503 2.63 8.96 -8.99
C MET A 503 3.40 8.46 -7.77
N ALA A 504 4.71 8.74 -7.68
CA ALA A 504 5.50 8.50 -6.48
C ALA A 504 5.45 9.75 -5.59
N SER A 505 4.33 9.93 -4.91
CA SER A 505 4.12 10.97 -3.90
C SER A 505 3.14 10.44 -2.86
N GLU A 506 3.25 11.00 -1.67
CA GLU A 506 2.34 10.86 -0.55
C GLU A 506 0.89 11.24 -0.92
N ALA A 507 0.69 12.21 -1.81
CA ALA A 507 -0.64 12.63 -2.32
C ALA A 507 -1.35 11.55 -3.18
N ARG A 508 -0.66 10.47 -3.55
CA ARG A 508 -1.29 9.38 -4.32
C ARG A 508 -2.41 8.68 -3.56
N LEU A 509 -2.39 8.71 -2.23
CA LEU A 509 -3.46 8.16 -1.40
C LEU A 509 -4.76 8.93 -1.62
N GLY A 510 -4.72 10.26 -1.52
CA GLY A 510 -5.87 11.12 -1.81
C GLY A 510 -6.41 10.92 -3.22
N SER A 511 -5.51 10.85 -4.21
CA SER A 511 -5.86 10.57 -5.61
C SER A 511 -6.61 9.22 -5.75
N PHE A 512 -6.12 8.17 -5.10
CA PHE A 512 -6.71 6.83 -5.14
C PHE A 512 -8.08 6.80 -4.47
N VAL A 513 -8.17 7.39 -3.28
CA VAL A 513 -9.37 7.44 -2.45
C VAL A 513 -10.48 8.25 -3.14
N ALA A 514 -10.16 9.43 -3.67
CA ALA A 514 -11.11 10.29 -4.35
C ALA A 514 -11.71 9.63 -5.61
N ILE A 515 -10.91 8.85 -6.34
CA ILE A 515 -11.41 8.02 -7.46
C ILE A 515 -12.28 6.88 -6.95
N ALA A 516 -11.87 6.20 -5.88
CA ALA A 516 -12.63 5.09 -5.30
C ALA A 516 -13.98 5.54 -4.73
N LYS A 517 -14.04 6.76 -4.18
CA LYS A 517 -15.26 7.46 -3.72
C LYS A 517 -16.13 7.94 -4.88
N ASN A 518 -15.60 7.95 -6.11
CA ASN A 518 -16.24 8.47 -7.33
C ASN A 518 -16.45 10.00 -7.33
N ASP A 519 -15.67 10.74 -6.53
CA ASP A 519 -15.58 12.20 -6.64
C ASP A 519 -14.79 12.57 -7.90
N LEU A 520 -13.70 11.85 -8.17
CA LEU A 520 -12.81 12.12 -9.30
C LEU A 520 -12.85 11.04 -10.38
N PRO A 521 -12.71 11.42 -11.66
CA PRO A 521 -12.70 10.45 -12.75
C PRO A 521 -11.39 9.65 -12.80
N THR A 522 -11.45 8.39 -13.22
CA THR A 522 -10.27 7.49 -13.34
C THR A 522 -9.13 8.05 -14.21
N ARG A 523 -9.43 8.97 -15.13
CA ARG A 523 -8.44 9.69 -15.94
C ARG A 523 -7.43 10.48 -15.09
N HIS A 524 -7.81 10.90 -13.89
CA HIS A 524 -6.91 11.56 -12.93
C HIS A 524 -5.69 10.68 -12.62
N TRP A 525 -5.90 9.39 -12.32
CA TRP A 525 -4.82 8.42 -12.08
C TRP A 525 -3.87 8.24 -13.28
N THR A 526 -4.42 8.31 -14.49
CA THR A 526 -3.59 8.21 -15.70
C THR A 526 -2.78 9.48 -15.95
N ARG A 527 -3.24 10.64 -15.46
CA ARG A 527 -2.59 11.93 -15.62
C ARG A 527 -1.37 12.11 -14.73
N LEU A 528 -1.33 11.42 -13.58
CA LEU A 528 -0.16 11.36 -12.71
C LEU A 528 1.06 10.89 -13.50
N GLY A 529 2.08 11.75 -13.50
CA GLY A 529 3.40 11.57 -14.06
C GLY A 529 4.07 10.33 -13.51
N ARG A 530 4.71 9.60 -14.42
CA ARG A 530 5.52 8.42 -14.14
C ARG A 530 6.93 8.69 -14.61
N GLY A 531 7.51 9.80 -14.13
CA GLY A 531 8.92 10.08 -14.39
C GLY A 531 9.74 8.92 -13.86
N VAL A 532 10.58 8.31 -14.69
CA VAL A 532 11.38 7.14 -14.32
C VAL A 532 12.84 7.52 -14.37
N THR A 533 13.59 7.11 -13.37
CA THR A 533 15.06 7.18 -13.36
C THR A 533 15.68 5.80 -13.17
N ALA A 534 16.89 5.62 -13.69
CA ALA A 534 17.63 4.38 -13.50
C ALA A 534 18.26 4.38 -12.10
N VAL A 535 17.94 3.36 -11.30
CA VAL A 535 18.49 3.17 -9.96
C VAL A 535 19.13 1.79 -9.90
N GLY A 536 20.45 1.75 -9.83
CA GLY A 536 21.21 0.50 -9.90
C GLY A 536 20.98 -0.25 -11.22
N GLY A 537 20.46 -1.48 -11.12
CA GLY A 537 20.06 -2.33 -12.25
C GLY A 537 18.57 -2.26 -12.61
N GLY A 538 17.79 -1.42 -11.92
CA GLY A 538 16.34 -1.26 -12.10
C GLY A 538 15.92 0.15 -12.47
N ALA A 539 14.61 0.38 -12.52
CA ALA A 539 13.98 1.64 -12.88
C ALA A 539 12.97 2.04 -11.81
N ALA A 540 13.16 3.20 -11.19
CA ALA A 540 12.31 3.71 -10.11
C ALA A 540 11.55 4.96 -10.57
N LEU A 541 10.33 5.12 -10.08
CA LEU A 541 9.59 6.36 -10.24
C LEU A 541 10.24 7.48 -9.44
N LEU A 542 10.30 8.67 -10.03
CA LEU A 542 10.73 9.91 -9.38
C LEU A 542 9.61 10.48 -8.53
N SER A 543 9.98 10.98 -7.37
CA SER A 543 9.17 11.83 -6.50
C SER A 543 9.66 13.28 -6.58
N TRP A 544 8.96 14.21 -5.90
CA TRP A 544 9.24 15.64 -6.00
C TRP A 544 10.61 16.00 -5.42
N SER A 545 10.88 15.56 -4.19
CA SER A 545 12.12 15.90 -3.47
C SER A 545 13.08 14.72 -3.34
N GLY A 546 12.65 13.49 -3.66
CA GLY A 546 13.42 12.28 -3.34
C GLY A 546 13.40 11.93 -1.85
N SER A 547 12.47 12.52 -1.10
CA SER A 547 12.28 12.31 0.33
C SER A 547 11.61 10.97 0.62
N MET A 548 12.07 10.29 1.67
CA MET A 548 11.66 8.90 1.92
C MET A 548 10.17 8.74 2.23
N PHE A 549 9.56 9.70 2.94
CA PHE A 549 8.14 9.62 3.29
C PHE A 549 7.21 9.66 2.05
N GLU A 550 7.58 10.38 0.98
CA GLU A 550 6.82 10.46 -0.28
C GLU A 550 6.58 9.06 -0.88
N TYR A 551 7.54 8.15 -0.69
CA TYR A 551 7.45 6.76 -1.14
C TYR A 551 6.74 5.86 -0.14
N LEU A 552 7.14 5.93 1.14
CA LEU A 552 6.79 4.92 2.14
C LEU A 552 5.50 5.23 2.88
N MET A 553 5.14 6.48 3.12
CA MET A 553 3.96 6.82 3.93
C MET A 553 2.66 6.22 3.36
N PRO A 554 2.37 6.28 2.05
CA PRO A 554 1.13 5.67 1.55
C PRO A 554 1.11 4.14 1.68
N MET A 555 2.26 3.48 1.85
CA MET A 555 2.32 2.03 2.05
C MET A 555 1.67 1.58 3.35
N LEU A 556 1.51 2.48 4.32
CA LEU A 556 0.84 2.19 5.60
C LEU A 556 -0.59 1.68 5.39
N VAL A 557 -1.29 2.20 4.37
CA VAL A 557 -2.71 1.89 4.14
C VAL A 557 -3.04 1.50 2.70
N MET A 558 -2.12 1.73 1.75
CA MET A 558 -2.27 1.28 0.36
C MET A 558 -1.50 -0.01 0.14
N ARG A 559 -2.21 -1.14 0.18
CA ARG A 559 -1.62 -2.44 -0.16
C ARG A 559 -1.18 -2.46 -1.63
N GLN A 560 0.11 -2.62 -1.87
CA GLN A 560 0.66 -2.72 -3.22
C GLN A 560 0.93 -4.18 -3.61
N PRO A 561 0.67 -4.59 -4.86
CA PRO A 561 1.05 -5.92 -5.33
C PRO A 561 2.58 -6.08 -5.29
N ALA A 562 3.08 -7.25 -4.87
CA ALA A 562 4.52 -7.51 -4.67
C ALA A 562 5.41 -7.30 -5.92
N THR A 563 4.81 -7.25 -7.11
CA THR A 563 5.52 -7.03 -8.38
C THR A 563 5.07 -5.74 -9.08
N GLY A 564 4.44 -4.82 -8.34
CA GLY A 564 3.97 -3.55 -8.87
C GLY A 564 5.10 -2.54 -9.06
N LEU A 565 4.95 -1.64 -10.04
CA LEU A 565 5.93 -0.57 -10.29
C LEU A 565 6.15 0.32 -9.05
N LEU A 566 5.08 0.60 -8.29
CA LEU A 566 5.17 1.42 -7.09
C LEU A 566 6.02 0.75 -6.00
N ILE A 567 5.83 -0.55 -5.73
CA ILE A 567 6.58 -1.23 -4.66
C ILE A 567 8.04 -1.36 -5.06
N THR A 568 8.32 -1.72 -6.31
CA THR A 568 9.68 -1.76 -6.85
C THR A 568 10.34 -0.38 -6.80
N SER A 569 9.57 0.71 -7.03
CA SER A 569 10.11 2.07 -6.89
C SER A 569 10.43 2.40 -5.44
N CYS A 570 9.61 1.99 -4.48
CA CYS A 570 9.89 2.19 -3.05
C CYS A 570 11.15 1.43 -2.61
N GLU A 571 11.29 0.15 -2.99
CA GLU A 571 12.47 -0.67 -2.71
C GLU A 571 13.74 -0.06 -3.31
N LEU A 572 13.67 0.36 -4.58
CA LEU A 572 14.80 1.01 -5.27
C LEU A 572 15.13 2.38 -4.65
N ALA A 573 14.13 3.16 -4.22
CA ALA A 573 14.35 4.43 -3.53
C ALA A 573 15.12 4.22 -2.22
N VAL A 574 14.73 3.23 -1.40
CA VAL A 574 15.47 2.85 -0.17
C VAL A 574 16.91 2.44 -0.50
N GLN A 575 17.10 1.57 -1.50
CA GLN A 575 18.45 1.16 -1.93
C GLN A 575 19.29 2.35 -2.42
N ARG A 576 18.68 3.29 -3.16
CA ARG A 576 19.36 4.52 -3.62
C ARG A 576 19.80 5.38 -2.45
N GLN A 577 18.95 5.55 -1.44
CA GLN A 577 19.32 6.31 -0.24
C GLN A 577 20.49 5.68 0.51
N ILE A 578 20.48 4.35 0.69
CA ILE A 578 21.60 3.60 1.29
C ILE A 578 22.89 3.80 0.47
N GLN A 579 22.79 3.74 -0.86
CA GLN A 579 23.95 3.97 -1.74
C GLN A 579 24.44 5.40 -1.68
N TYR A 580 23.53 6.38 -1.64
CA TYR A 580 23.85 7.80 -1.56
C TYR A 580 24.59 8.11 -0.25
N ALA A 581 24.09 7.61 0.89
CA ALA A 581 24.78 7.74 2.17
C ALA A 581 26.23 7.25 2.11
N LYS A 582 26.47 6.06 1.52
CA LYS A 582 27.82 5.51 1.31
C LYS A 582 28.68 6.39 0.39
N GLN A 583 28.11 6.97 -0.66
CA GLN A 583 28.83 7.84 -1.61
C GLN A 583 29.31 9.13 -0.96
N VAL A 584 28.49 9.73 -0.10
CA VAL A 584 28.83 10.98 0.60
C VAL A 584 29.56 10.75 1.92
N GLY A 585 29.88 9.49 2.26
CA GLY A 585 30.55 9.13 3.50
C GLY A 585 29.70 9.32 4.76
N CYS A 586 28.37 9.37 4.63
CA CYS A 586 27.45 9.43 5.77
C CYS A 586 27.28 8.03 6.38
N PRO A 587 27.45 7.87 7.72
CA PRO A 587 27.33 6.57 8.37
C PRO A 587 25.89 6.06 8.48
N VAL A 588 24.89 6.91 8.22
CA VAL A 588 23.46 6.60 8.32
C VAL A 588 22.73 6.95 7.03
N TRP A 589 21.55 6.36 6.83
CA TRP A 589 20.68 6.60 5.68
C TRP A 589 19.24 6.86 6.18
N GLY A 590 18.31 7.15 5.27
CA GLY A 590 16.92 7.44 5.60
C GLY A 590 16.63 8.95 5.60
N ILE A 591 17.07 9.63 4.55
CA ILE A 591 16.90 11.06 4.35
C ILE A 591 15.45 11.33 3.99
N SER A 592 14.78 12.12 4.82
CA SER A 592 13.41 12.55 4.65
C SER A 592 13.26 13.98 5.17
N GLU A 593 12.22 14.68 4.75
CA GLU A 593 11.90 15.99 5.29
C GLU A 593 11.81 15.96 6.81
N ALA A 594 12.44 16.94 7.45
CA ALA A 594 12.57 16.98 8.89
C ALA A 594 12.95 18.38 9.38
N GLY A 595 12.75 18.60 10.69
CA GLY A 595 13.42 19.67 11.41
C GLY A 595 14.94 19.49 11.40
N TYR A 596 15.69 20.58 11.37
CA TYR A 596 17.16 20.57 11.39
C TYR A 596 17.73 21.59 12.39
N PHE A 597 19.03 21.51 12.64
CA PHE A 597 19.69 22.18 13.77
C PHE A 597 19.59 23.72 13.82
N ALA A 598 19.22 24.38 12.70
CA ALA A 598 19.02 25.83 12.72
C ALA A 598 17.77 26.20 13.51
N ARG A 599 17.79 27.37 14.16
CA ARG A 599 16.69 27.86 14.99
C ARG A 599 16.24 29.26 14.58
N ASP A 600 14.95 29.56 14.70
CA ASP A 600 14.41 30.92 14.55
C ASP A 600 14.78 31.81 15.76
N PRO A 601 14.47 33.12 15.74
CA PRO A 601 14.69 34.00 16.90
C PRO A 601 13.97 33.56 18.17
N GLN A 602 12.92 32.75 18.05
CA GLN A 602 12.19 32.19 19.17
C GLN A 602 12.85 30.90 19.69
N MET A 603 13.91 30.40 19.05
CA MET A 603 14.59 29.13 19.35
C MET A 603 13.84 27.86 18.96
N ASN A 604 12.92 27.94 18.00
CA ASN A 604 12.29 26.76 17.41
C ASN A 604 13.14 26.23 16.26
N TYR A 605 13.31 24.90 16.18
CA TYR A 605 14.00 24.27 15.05
C TYR A 605 13.33 24.59 13.71
N GLN A 606 14.15 24.86 12.70
CA GLN A 606 13.71 25.12 11.34
C GLN A 606 13.45 23.81 10.58
N TYR A 607 12.64 23.88 9.53
CA TYR A 607 12.23 22.72 8.72
C TYR A 607 12.82 22.80 7.31
N SER A 608 13.17 21.66 6.72
CA SER A 608 13.69 21.62 5.35
C SER A 608 13.23 20.35 4.60
N PRO A 609 12.94 20.47 3.29
CA PRO A 609 12.59 19.33 2.46
C PRO A 609 13.85 18.55 2.04
N PHE A 610 14.33 17.66 2.91
CA PHE A 610 15.48 16.81 2.60
C PHE A 610 15.08 15.63 1.72
N GLY A 611 15.92 15.32 0.73
CA GLY A 611 15.77 14.13 -0.11
C GLY A 611 17.04 13.81 -0.88
N VAL A 612 17.03 12.68 -1.59
CA VAL A 612 18.19 12.23 -2.38
C VAL A 612 18.06 12.67 -3.83
N PRO A 613 19.07 13.35 -4.40
CA PRO A 613 19.06 13.87 -5.77
C PRO A 613 19.26 12.79 -6.85
#